data_AF-A0A820BJ23-F1
#
_entry.id   AF-A0A820BJ23-F1
#
_cell.length_a   1.000
_cell.length_b   1.000
_cell.length_c   1.000
_cell.angle_alpha   90.00
_cell.angle_beta   90.00
_cell.angle_gamma   90.00
#
_symmetry.space_group_name_H-M   'P 1'
#
loop_
_entity.id
_entity.type
_entity.pdbx_description
1 polymer ?
#
loop_
_entity_poly.entity_id
_entity_poly.type
_entity_poly.pdbx_seq_one_letter_code
_entity_poly.pdbx_strand_id
1 'polypeptide(L)'
;ICQRACKLAIRELIEKEQQRNEQTAMDSDESNPISEIHRGHFEEAMRFARRSVSDDDIRDYEMFSQTLRQSRGFGSQFRFPDQQQPSQGGHRGQNNDDGDLYD
;
A
#
# COMPACT_ATOMS: atom_id res chain seq x y z
N ILE A 1 -10.76 -4.31 -1.21
CA ILE A 1 -11.73 -3.19 -1.34
C ILE A 1 -12.26 -3.09 -2.76
N CYS A 2 -11.43 -2.80 -3.77
CA CYS A 2 -11.88 -2.63 -5.17
C CYS A 2 -12.72 -3.78 -5.70
N GLN A 3 -12.27 -5.03 -5.54
CA GLN A 3 -13.04 -6.21 -5.95
C GLN A 3 -14.46 -6.26 -5.36
N ARG A 4 -14.64 -5.78 -4.13
CA ARG A 4 -15.94 -5.78 -3.46
C ARG A 4 -16.82 -4.64 -3.98
N ALA A 5 -16.25 -3.46 -4.19
CA ALA A 5 -16.95 -2.35 -4.83
C ALA A 5 -17.41 -2.70 -6.26
N CYS A 6 -16.53 -3.29 -7.08
CA CYS A 6 -16.89 -3.75 -8.43
C CYS A 6 -18.04 -4.77 -8.40
N LYS A 7 -18.00 -5.73 -7.46
CA LYS A 7 -19.09 -6.71 -7.31
C LYS A 7 -20.41 -6.08 -6.92
N LEU A 8 -20.41 -5.05 -6.08
CA LEU A 8 -21.63 -4.32 -5.72
C LEU A 8 -22.19 -3.56 -6.93
N ALA A 9 -21.34 -2.91 -7.71
CA ALA A 9 -21.77 -2.23 -8.94
C ALA A 9 -22.38 -3.19 -9.97
N ILE A 10 -21.76 -4.35 -10.19
CA ILE A 10 -22.30 -5.39 -11.09
C ILE A 10 -23.65 -5.90 -10.59
N ARG A 11 -23.79 -6.10 -9.27
CA ARG A 11 -25.07 -6.52 -8.68
C ARG A 11 -26.16 -5.48 -8.92
N GLU A 12 -25.87 -4.20 -8.68
CA GLU A 12 -26.82 -3.11 -8.92
C GLU A 12 -27.25 -3.03 -10.39
N LEU A 13 -26.31 -3.24 -11.32
CA LEU A 13 -26.61 -3.28 -12.76
C LEU A 13 -27.61 -4.39 -13.12
N ILE A 14 -27.38 -5.61 -12.61
CA ILE A 14 -28.25 -6.76 -12.85
C ILE A 14 -29.65 -6.52 -12.26
N GLU A 15 -29.72 -5.97 -11.03
CA GLU A 15 -30.99 -5.66 -10.38
C GLU A 15 -31.79 -4.59 -11.14
N LYS A 16 -31.12 -3.54 -11.63
CA LYS A 16 -31.73 -2.51 -12.49
C LYS A 16 -32.22 -3.07 -13.82
N GLU A 17 -31.47 -4.00 -14.43
CA GLU A 17 -31.88 -4.68 -15.66
C GLU A 17 -33.14 -5.54 -15.44
N GLN A 18 -33.16 -6.33 -14.37
CA GLN A 18 -34.34 -7.14 -14.02
C GLN A 18 -35.57 -6.27 -13.76
N GLN A 19 -35.42 -5.19 -12.99
CA GLN A 19 -36.52 -4.28 -12.68
C GLN A 19 -37.09 -3.58 -13.93
N ARG A 20 -36.23 -3.22 -14.90
CA ARG A 20 -36.67 -2.67 -16.18
C ARG A 20 -37.47 -3.70 -16.99
N ASN A 21 -36.98 -4.94 -17.05
CA ASN A 21 -37.66 -6.01 -17.78
C ASN A 21 -39.03 -6.36 -17.18
N GLU A 22 -39.20 -6.20 -15.86
CA GLU A 22 -40.49 -6.40 -15.17
C GLU A 22 -41.48 -5.24 -15.41
N GLN A 23 -40.99 -4.00 -15.57
CA GLN A 23 -41.84 -2.80 -15.73
C GLN A 23 -42.26 -2.53 -17.18
N THR A 24 -41.47 -2.96 -18.16
CA THR A 24 -41.78 -2.83 -19.60
C THR A 24 -41.89 -4.21 -20.22
N ALA A 25 -43.11 -4.73 -20.35
CA ALA A 25 -43.41 -6.01 -21.02
C ALA A 25 -43.18 -5.98 -22.56
N MET A 26 -42.55 -4.94 -23.10
CA MET A 26 -42.26 -4.80 -24.52
C MET A 26 -40.92 -4.10 -24.72
N ASP A 27 -39.98 -4.89 -25.22
CA ASP A 27 -39.04 -4.55 -26.28
C ASP A 27 -38.63 -3.07 -26.35
N SER A 28 -37.62 -2.72 -25.57
CA SER A 28 -36.78 -1.58 -25.88
C SER A 28 -35.34 -2.06 -25.89
N ASP A 29 -34.77 -2.16 -27.09
CA ASP A 29 -33.35 -2.38 -27.39
C ASP A 29 -32.51 -1.14 -26.97
N GLU A 30 -32.95 -0.45 -25.92
CA GLU A 30 -32.34 0.74 -25.38
C GLU A 30 -31.14 0.30 -24.53
N SER A 31 -29.97 0.56 -25.10
CA SER A 31 -28.64 0.21 -24.60
C SER A 31 -28.60 0.20 -23.07
N ASN A 32 -28.32 -0.97 -22.48
CA ASN A 32 -28.08 -1.11 -21.05
C ASN A 32 -27.01 -0.09 -20.63
N PRO A 33 -27.35 0.97 -19.86
CA PRO A 33 -26.36 1.95 -19.47
C PRO A 33 -25.33 1.24 -18.59
N ILE A 34 -24.06 1.34 -18.96
CA ILE A 34 -22.96 0.81 -18.15
C ILE A 34 -23.06 1.45 -16.76
N SER A 35 -23.26 0.65 -15.72
CA SER A 35 -23.23 1.17 -14.35
C SER A 35 -21.80 1.59 -14.02
N GLU A 36 -21.62 2.87 -13.75
CA GLU A 36 -20.33 3.36 -13.25
C GLU A 36 -20.14 2.97 -11.77
N ILE A 37 -18.88 2.75 -11.40
CA ILE A 37 -18.54 2.49 -10.01
C ILE A 37 -18.49 3.84 -9.27
N HIS A 38 -19.59 4.18 -8.60
CA HIS A 38 -19.68 5.38 -7.76
C HIS A 38 -19.13 5.19 -6.33
N ARG A 39 -18.98 6.32 -5.62
CA ARG A 39 -18.48 6.39 -4.22
C ARG A 39 -19.24 5.45 -3.27
N GLY A 40 -20.56 5.31 -3.43
CA GLY A 40 -21.40 4.44 -2.60
C GLY A 40 -20.92 2.98 -2.56
N HIS A 41 -20.45 2.45 -3.70
CA HIS A 41 -19.88 1.09 -3.75
C HIS A 41 -18.63 0.95 -2.90
N PHE A 42 -17.79 1.98 -2.86
CA PHE A 42 -16.59 2.00 -2.04
C PHE A 42 -16.91 2.18 -0.55
N GLU A 43 -17.90 3.00 -0.20
CA GLU A 43 -18.36 3.15 1.19
C GLU A 43 -18.86 1.82 1.75
N GLU A 44 -19.72 1.12 1.00
CA GLU A 44 -20.23 -0.19 1.40
C GLU A 44 -19.11 -1.25 1.40
N ALA A 45 -18.18 -1.19 0.43
CA ALA A 45 -17.00 -2.05 0.42
C ALA A 45 -16.12 -1.84 1.66
N MET A 46 -15.91 -0.58 2.08
CA MET A 46 -15.07 -0.18 3.20
C MET A 46 -15.60 -0.65 4.55
N ARG A 47 -16.92 -0.73 4.73
CA ARG A 47 -17.54 -1.26 5.97
C ARG A 47 -17.07 -2.67 6.35
N PHE A 48 -16.60 -3.45 5.38
CA PHE A 48 -16.14 -4.83 5.57
C PHE A 48 -14.64 -4.98 5.33
N ALA A 49 -13.95 -3.89 5.02
CA ALA A 49 -12.51 -3.90 4.86
C ALA A 49 -11.84 -4.01 6.24
N ARG A 50 -10.77 -4.80 6.31
CA ARG A 50 -9.93 -4.92 7.51
C ARG A 50 -8.46 -4.96 7.11
N ARG A 51 -7.60 -4.45 7.99
CA ARG A 51 -6.15 -4.61 7.88
C ARG A 51 -5.83 -6.09 8.09
N SER A 52 -4.97 -6.64 7.24
CA SER A 52 -4.53 -8.04 7.32
C SER A 52 -3.35 -8.23 8.26
N VAL A 53 -2.64 -7.15 8.58
CA VAL A 53 -1.45 -7.15 9.44
C VAL A 53 -1.79 -6.42 10.74
N SER A 54 -1.38 -7.00 11.87
CA SER A 54 -1.62 -6.42 13.19
C SER A 54 -0.64 -5.28 13.51
N ASP A 55 -0.94 -4.46 14.52
CA ASP A 55 -0.03 -3.40 14.97
C ASP A 55 1.22 -3.96 15.65
N ASP A 56 1.15 -5.16 16.24
CA ASP A 56 2.30 -5.84 16.83
C ASP A 56 3.27 -6.30 15.75
N ASP A 57 2.77 -6.94 14.68
CA ASP A 57 3.60 -7.35 13.56
C ASP A 57 4.29 -6.15 12.92
N ILE A 58 3.57 -5.02 12.76
CA ILE A 58 4.15 -3.79 12.20
C ILE A 58 5.32 -3.31 13.06
N ARG A 59 5.16 -3.28 14.37
CA ARG A 59 6.21 -2.85 15.30
C ARG A 59 7.44 -3.74 15.21
N ASP A 60 7.25 -5.06 15.15
CA ASP A 60 8.34 -6.02 15.03
C ASP A 60 9.10 -5.84 13.72
N TYR A 61 8.39 -5.63 12.61
CA TYR A 61 9.02 -5.33 11.31
C TYR A 61 9.74 -3.97 11.29
N GLU A 62 9.18 -2.94 11.94
CA GLU A 62 9.83 -1.64 12.09
C GLU A 62 11.13 -1.76 12.90
N MET A 63 11.09 -2.40 14.07
CA MET A 63 12.27 -2.66 14.91
C MET A 63 13.34 -3.46 14.14
N PHE A 64 12.92 -4.53 13.46
CA PHE A 64 13.83 -5.34 12.64
C PHE A 64 14.49 -4.51 11.53
N SER A 65 13.74 -3.65 10.83
CA SER A 65 14.27 -2.81 9.75
C SER A 65 15.35 -1.83 10.24
N GLN A 66 15.19 -1.29 11.45
CA GLN A 66 16.14 -0.38 12.09
C GLN A 66 17.41 -1.13 12.54
N THR A 67 17.25 -2.27 13.21
CA THR A 67 18.38 -3.10 13.65
C THR A 67 19.12 -3.73 12.47
N LEU A 68 18.45 -4.09 11.37
CA LEU A 68 19.08 -4.62 10.16
C LEU A 68 19.98 -3.58 9.47
N ARG A 69 19.56 -2.31 9.46
CA ARG A 69 20.41 -1.21 8.97
C ARG A 69 21.59 -0.95 9.89
N GLN A 70 21.39 -1.03 11.22
CA GLN A 70 22.48 -0.92 12.19
C GLN A 70 23.45 -2.11 12.15
N SER A 71 22.98 -3.34 11.90
CA SER A 71 23.84 -4.53 11.82
C SER A 71 24.66 -4.56 10.52
N ARG A 72 24.19 -3.92 9.44
CA ARG A 72 25.05 -3.57 8.29
C ARG A 72 26.13 -2.54 8.63
N GLY A 73 26.03 -1.88 9.78
CA GLY A 73 27.09 -1.08 10.41
C GLY A 73 28.09 -1.90 11.25
N PHE A 74 27.84 -3.20 11.48
CA PHE A 74 28.81 -4.13 12.08
C PHE A 74 29.72 -4.75 11.01
N GLY A 75 30.37 -3.89 10.21
CA GLY A 75 31.20 -4.31 9.08
C GLY A 75 32.32 -3.34 8.70
N SER A 76 32.37 -2.13 9.29
CA SER A 76 33.50 -1.20 9.05
C SER A 76 34.74 -1.51 9.90
N GLN A 77 34.67 -2.48 10.81
CA GLN A 77 35.76 -2.79 11.77
C GLN A 77 36.28 -4.23 11.66
N PHE A 78 36.15 -4.90 10.51
CA PHE A 78 36.93 -6.10 10.25
C PHE A 78 38.26 -5.70 9.60
N ARG A 79 39.31 -5.57 10.43
CA ARG A 79 40.68 -5.36 9.97
C ARG A 79 41.51 -6.57 10.43
N PHE A 80 42.13 -7.28 9.48
CA PHE A 80 43.05 -8.37 9.81
C PHE A 80 44.16 -7.85 10.75
N PRO A 81 44.62 -8.66 11.73
CA PRO A 81 45.51 -8.20 12.80
C PRO A 81 46.94 -7.82 12.38
N ASP A 82 47.21 -7.48 11.11
CA ASP A 82 48.57 -7.25 10.62
C ASP A 82 48.76 -5.97 9.77
N GLN A 83 47.97 -4.91 10.01
CA GLN A 83 48.26 -3.60 9.41
C GLN A 83 48.43 -2.51 10.45
N GLN A 84 49.62 -2.47 11.06
CA GLN A 84 50.16 -1.21 11.56
C GLN A 84 50.46 -0.31 10.34
N GLN A 85 49.69 0.77 10.19
CA GLN A 85 50.12 1.94 9.43
C GLN A 85 49.75 3.21 10.22
N PRO A 86 50.60 4.25 10.15
CA PRO A 86 50.67 5.30 11.17
C PRO A 86 49.57 6.33 10.99
N SER A 87 49.19 6.91 12.14
CA SER A 87 48.29 8.04 12.31
C SER A 87 48.61 9.20 11.37
N GLN A 88 47.62 9.67 10.59
CA GLN A 88 47.59 11.03 10.05
C GLN A 88 46.15 11.53 9.86
N GLY A 89 45.90 12.72 10.40
CA GLY A 89 45.05 13.74 9.80
C GLY A 89 43.54 13.59 9.99
N GLY A 90 43.01 14.24 11.02
CA GLY A 90 41.56 14.38 11.18
C GLY A 90 40.92 15.24 10.10
N HIS A 91 39.61 15.09 9.89
CA HIS A 91 38.69 16.10 9.35
C HIS A 91 37.30 15.86 9.94
N ARG A 92 36.83 16.85 10.69
CA ARG A 92 35.48 17.01 11.24
C ARG A 92 34.58 17.47 10.09
N GLY A 93 33.81 16.55 9.51
CA GLY A 93 32.81 16.81 8.48
C GLY A 93 31.41 16.74 9.07
N GLN A 94 30.76 17.89 9.16
CA GLN A 94 29.40 18.11 9.64
C GLN A 94 28.47 17.93 8.44
N ASN A 95 27.70 16.85 8.40
CA ASN A 95 26.68 16.65 7.36
C ASN A 95 25.31 16.79 8.00
N ASN A 96 24.77 18.01 7.93
CA ASN A 96 23.35 18.25 7.88
C ASN A 96 22.90 17.85 6.47
N ASP A 97 22.22 16.73 6.32
CA ASP A 97 21.51 16.38 5.09
C ASP A 97 20.25 15.59 5.46
N ASP A 98 19.32 16.28 6.13
CA ASP A 98 17.90 15.91 6.17
C ASP A 98 17.26 16.23 4.80
N GLY A 99 17.75 15.56 3.76
CA GLY A 99 17.24 15.68 2.39
C GLY A 99 16.06 14.72 2.19
N ASP A 100 14.87 15.30 2.09
CA ASP A 100 13.58 14.63 1.88
C ASP A 100 13.64 13.52 0.81
N LEU A 101 13.18 12.32 1.20
CA LEU A 101 13.14 11.08 0.41
C LEU A 101 12.00 11.05 -0.63
N TYR A 102 11.51 12.21 -1.08
CA TYR A 102 10.47 12.31 -2.08
C TYR A 102 10.76 13.44 -3.06
N ASP A 103 11.61 13.13 -4.04
CA ASP A 103 11.51 13.61 -5.42
C ASP A 103 11.47 12.39 -6.35
#